data_AF-A0A933JZF5-F1
#
_entry.id   AF-A0A933JZF5-F1
#
_cell.length_a   1.000
_cell.length_b   1.000
_cell.length_c   1.000
_cell.angle_alpha   90.00
_cell.angle_beta   90.00
_cell.angle_gamma   90.00
#
_symmetry.space_group_name_H-M   'P 1'
#
loop_
_entity.id
_entity.type
_entity.pdbx_description
1 polymer ?
#
loop_
_entity_poly.entity_id
_entity_poly.type
_entity_poly.pdbx_seq_one_letter_code
_entity_poly.pdbx_strand_id
1 'polypeptide(L)'
;MDLSQFEKILKTEPAYRLRQAKQAVFVDSIENWETAITFPTELRKKLDEQCPLGIKAKIHLSGDGRTAKAIIDLRDGFRIESVLMRYEAPPFRQACSERGRTAQGGICRTGSALGKMAEEQCNHSTSASPKASARQASSG
;
A
#
# COMPACT_ATOMS: atom_id res chain seq x y z
N MET A 1 -8.61 -8.63 6.52
CA MET A 1 -9.40 -8.01 7.59
C MET A 1 -10.86 -8.50 7.54
N ASP A 2 -11.49 -8.73 8.69
CA ASP A 2 -12.90 -9.13 8.78
C ASP A 2 -13.78 -7.90 9.07
N LEU A 3 -14.58 -7.46 8.10
CA LEU A 3 -15.40 -6.26 8.23
C LEU A 3 -16.51 -6.41 9.28
N SER A 4 -17.02 -7.62 9.49
CA SER A 4 -18.08 -7.86 10.47
C SER A 4 -17.54 -7.72 11.90
N GLN A 5 -16.35 -8.28 12.16
CA GLN A 5 -15.68 -8.12 13.45
C GLN A 5 -15.24 -6.67 13.68
N PHE A 6 -14.72 -6.02 12.64
CA PHE A 6 -14.33 -4.61 12.67
C PHE A 6 -15.46 -3.70 13.16
N GLU A 7 -16.64 -3.82 12.56
CA GLU A 7 -17.81 -3.02 12.95
C GLU A 7 -18.32 -3.40 14.34
N LYS A 8 -18.30 -4.69 14.70
CA LYS A 8 -18.73 -5.17 16.02
C LYS A 8 -17.87 -4.59 17.15
N ILE A 9 -16.54 -4.59 16.99
CA ILE A 9 -15.60 -4.04 17.99
C ILE A 9 -15.79 -2.53 18.14
N LEU A 10 -15.97 -1.81 17.04
CA LEU A 10 -16.10 -0.35 17.07
C LEU A 10 -17.49 0.14 17.46
N LYS A 11 -18.52 -0.71 17.41
CA LYS A 11 -19.88 -0.38 17.88
C LYS A 11 -19.95 -0.19 19.40
N THR A 12 -19.05 -0.81 20.16
CA THR A 12 -18.95 -0.61 21.62
C THR A 12 -18.21 0.67 22.00
N GLU A 13 -17.57 1.32 21.04
CA GLU A 13 -16.81 2.55 21.21
C GLU A 13 -17.66 3.79 20.85
N PRO A 14 -17.24 5.00 21.24
CA PRO A 14 -17.91 6.23 20.81
C PRO A 14 -18.03 6.31 19.28
N ALA A 15 -19.17 6.81 18.78
CA ALA A 15 -19.51 6.78 17.35
C ALA A 15 -18.44 7.40 16.41
N TYR A 16 -17.67 8.38 16.89
CA TYR A 16 -16.60 8.99 16.11
C TYR A 16 -15.40 8.06 15.87
N ARG A 17 -15.22 6.99 16.67
CA ARG A 17 -14.12 6.02 16.54
C ARG A 17 -14.21 5.22 15.26
N LEU A 18 -15.43 4.86 14.82
CA LEU A 18 -15.61 4.17 13.55
C LEU A 18 -15.12 5.02 12.37
N ARG A 19 -15.38 6.33 12.39
CA ARG A 19 -14.89 7.25 11.35
C ARG A 19 -13.37 7.35 11.37
N GLN A 20 -12.76 7.45 12.54
CA GLN A 20 -11.30 7.47 12.68
C GLN A 20 -10.67 6.17 12.20
N ALA A 21 -11.28 5.02 12.49
CA ALA A 21 -10.77 3.72 12.07
C ALA A 21 -10.84 3.56 10.55
N LYS A 22 -11.96 3.98 9.93
CA LYS A 22 -12.10 3.99 8.47
C LYS A 22 -11.06 4.91 7.81
N GLN A 23 -10.81 6.09 8.39
CA GLN A 23 -9.76 7.00 7.92
C GLN A 23 -8.39 6.32 7.96
N ALA A 24 -8.01 5.74 9.10
CA ALA A 24 -6.72 5.09 9.27
C ALA A 24 -6.50 3.95 8.25
N VAL A 25 -7.51 3.09 8.07
CA VAL A 25 -7.39 1.91 7.20
C VAL A 25 -7.47 2.28 5.72
N PHE A 26 -8.48 3.06 5.30
CA PHE A 26 -8.78 3.24 3.87
C PHE A 26 -8.16 4.48 3.25
N VAL A 27 -7.74 5.46 4.06
CA VAL A 27 -7.14 6.71 3.56
C VAL A 27 -5.67 6.76 3.92
N ASP A 28 -5.32 6.49 5.17
CA ASP A 28 -3.93 6.54 5.63
C ASP A 28 -3.18 5.22 5.34
N SER A 29 -3.93 4.14 5.03
CA SER A 29 -3.37 2.83 4.65
C SER A 29 -2.38 2.28 5.68
N ILE A 30 -2.75 2.34 6.96
CA ILE A 30 -1.93 1.73 8.00
C ILE A 30 -1.82 0.22 7.81
N GLU A 31 -0.65 -0.34 8.08
CA GLU A 31 -0.39 -1.77 7.93
C GLU A 31 -0.64 -2.56 9.22
N ASN A 32 -0.59 -1.87 10.37
CA ASN A 32 -0.82 -2.43 11.70
C ASN A 32 -1.57 -1.42 12.59
N TRP A 33 -2.27 -1.92 13.61
CA TRP A 33 -3.02 -1.08 14.53
C TRP A 33 -2.13 -0.32 15.52
N GLU A 34 -0.88 -0.75 15.71
CA GLU A 34 0.07 -0.06 16.60
C GLU A 34 0.37 1.37 16.13
N THR A 35 0.43 1.60 14.82
CA THR A 35 0.65 2.93 14.21
C THR A 35 -0.51 3.90 14.42
N ALA A 36 -1.70 3.42 14.80
CA ALA A 36 -2.88 4.25 15.05
C ALA A 36 -2.83 4.93 16.43
N ILE A 37 -1.85 5.82 16.65
CA ILE A 37 -1.59 6.48 17.96
C ILE A 37 -2.78 7.27 18.53
N THR A 38 -3.77 7.60 17.70
CA THR A 38 -5.01 8.26 18.13
C THR A 38 -5.93 7.34 18.93
N PHE A 39 -5.68 6.03 18.90
CA PHE A 39 -6.45 5.02 19.61
C PHE A 39 -5.82 4.67 20.96
N PRO A 40 -6.64 4.47 22.02
CA PRO A 40 -6.16 3.95 23.28
C PRO A 40 -5.45 2.60 23.09
N THR A 41 -4.44 2.33 23.91
CA THR A 41 -3.65 1.09 23.83
C THR A 41 -4.53 -0.17 23.91
N GLU A 42 -5.55 -0.18 24.77
CA GLU A 42 -6.48 -1.30 24.90
C GLU A 42 -7.27 -1.55 23.60
N LEU A 43 -7.73 -0.49 22.93
CA LEU A 43 -8.44 -0.61 21.66
C LEU A 43 -7.51 -1.11 20.55
N ARG A 44 -6.26 -0.64 20.51
CA ARG A 44 -5.26 -1.10 19.53
C ARG A 44 -5.00 -2.59 19.67
N LYS A 45 -4.74 -3.07 20.89
CA LYS A 45 -4.52 -4.51 21.17
C LYS A 45 -5.72 -5.35 20.74
N LYS A 46 -6.93 -4.94 21.14
CA LYS A 46 -8.18 -5.63 20.79
C LYS A 46 -8.38 -5.74 19.28
N LEU A 47 -8.11 -4.65 18.55
CA LEU A 47 -8.22 -4.63 17.09
C LEU A 47 -7.15 -5.48 16.42
N ASP A 48 -5.93 -5.51 16.95
CA ASP A 48 -4.84 -6.31 16.40
C ASP A 48 -5.08 -7.82 16.55
N GLU A 49 -5.55 -8.24 17.72
CA GLU A 49 -5.86 -9.64 18.01
C GLU A 49 -7.07 -10.15 17.22
N GLN A 50 -8.16 -9.37 17.18
CA GLN A 50 -9.45 -9.84 16.64
C GLN A 50 -9.67 -9.44 15.19
N CYS A 51 -9.03 -8.38 14.72
CA CYS A 51 -9.23 -7.81 13.40
C CYS A 51 -7.91 -7.32 12.75
N PRO A 52 -6.93 -8.22 12.55
CA PRO A 52 -5.66 -7.86 11.94
C PRO A 52 -5.85 -7.34 10.51
N LEU A 53 -5.07 -6.31 10.17
CA LEU A 53 -5.11 -5.65 8.85
C LEU A 53 -4.37 -6.43 7.77
N GLY A 54 -3.37 -7.23 8.16
CA GLY A 54 -2.55 -8.01 7.25
C GLY A 54 -3.37 -8.94 6.35
N ILE A 55 -3.01 -8.96 5.07
CA ILE A 55 -3.52 -9.91 4.07
C ILE A 55 -2.37 -10.82 3.69
N LYS A 56 -2.55 -12.13 3.83
CA LYS A 56 -1.56 -13.12 3.38
C LYS A 56 -1.59 -13.17 1.86
N ALA A 57 -0.54 -12.66 1.24
CA ALA A 57 -0.41 -12.65 -0.21
C ALA A 57 1.03 -12.97 -0.63
N LYS A 58 1.18 -13.67 -1.76
CA LYS A 58 2.44 -13.80 -2.48
C LYS A 58 2.46 -12.79 -3.61
N ILE A 59 3.48 -11.96 -3.66
CA ILE A 59 3.63 -10.92 -4.68
C ILE A 59 4.68 -11.36 -5.70
N HIS A 60 4.34 -11.26 -6.98
CA HIS A 60 5.22 -11.50 -8.10
C HIS A 60 5.34 -10.20 -8.92
N LEU A 61 6.56 -9.72 -9.10
CA LEU A 61 6.84 -8.52 -9.89
C LEU A 61 7.30 -8.92 -11.30
N SER A 62 6.92 -8.13 -12.31
CA SER A 62 7.50 -8.24 -13.66
C SER A 62 8.97 -7.80 -13.65
N GLY A 63 9.74 -8.24 -14.65
CA GLY A 63 11.15 -7.89 -14.76
C GLY A 63 11.42 -6.38 -14.89
N ASP A 64 10.46 -5.63 -15.43
CA ASP A 64 10.51 -4.16 -15.51
C ASP A 64 9.89 -3.47 -14.28
N GLY A 65 9.41 -4.24 -13.29
CA GLY A 65 8.78 -3.77 -12.07
C GLY A 65 7.40 -3.11 -12.25
N ARG A 66 6.93 -2.87 -13.48
CA ARG A 66 5.69 -2.10 -13.75
C ARG A 66 4.41 -2.88 -13.49
N THR A 67 4.51 -4.20 -13.38
CA THR A 67 3.37 -5.07 -13.08
C THR A 67 3.63 -5.84 -11.79
N ALA A 68 2.66 -5.82 -10.88
CA ALA A 68 2.67 -6.60 -9.66
C ALA A 68 1.45 -7.52 -9.63
N LYS A 69 1.67 -8.83 -9.53
CA LYS A 69 0.62 -9.82 -9.33
C LYS A 69 0.62 -10.28 -7.88
N ALA A 70 -0.50 -10.13 -7.20
CA ALA A 70 -0.74 -10.64 -5.86
C ALA A 70 -1.62 -11.90 -5.94
N ILE A 71 -1.11 -13.00 -5.39
CA ILE A 71 -1.86 -14.23 -5.16
C ILE A 71 -2.27 -14.22 -3.68
N ILE A 72 -3.58 -14.18 -3.42
CA ILE A 72 -4.14 -14.00 -2.08
C ILE A 72 -4.82 -15.30 -1.66
N ASP A 73 -4.42 -15.84 -0.50
CA ASP A 73 -5.07 -16.99 0.12
C ASP A 73 -6.20 -16.50 1.04
N LEU A 74 -7.43 -16.93 0.76
CA LEU A 74 -8.62 -16.59 1.53
C LEU A 74 -8.82 -17.56 2.70
N ARG A 75 -9.63 -17.14 3.68
CA ARG A 75 -9.89 -17.94 4.90
C ARG A 75 -10.66 -19.23 4.64
N ASP A 76 -11.44 -19.26 3.57
CA ASP A 76 -12.22 -20.41 3.11
C ASP A 76 -11.40 -21.41 2.29
N GLY A 77 -10.09 -21.17 2.14
CA GLY A 77 -9.18 -22.04 1.40
C GLY A 77 -9.16 -21.78 -0.11
N PHE A 78 -9.97 -20.84 -0.61
CA PHE A 78 -9.88 -20.40 -2.00
C PHE A 78 -8.72 -19.43 -2.21
N ARG A 79 -8.29 -19.33 -3.46
CA ARG A 79 -7.21 -18.44 -3.88
C ARG A 79 -7.71 -17.52 -4.97
N ILE A 80 -7.40 -16.23 -4.84
CA ILE A 80 -7.70 -15.22 -5.83
C ILE A 80 -6.42 -14.55 -6.30
N GLU A 81 -6.46 -13.98 -7.51
CA GLU A 81 -5.36 -13.21 -8.06
C GLU A 81 -5.81 -11.76 -8.29
N SER A 82 -4.90 -10.82 -8.03
CA SER A 82 -5.07 -9.41 -8.37
C SER A 82 -3.82 -8.92 -9.08
N VAL A 83 -3.98 -8.18 -10.17
CA VAL A 83 -2.87 -7.66 -10.99
C VAL A 83 -2.94 -6.14 -11.00
N LEU A 84 -1.89 -5.50 -10.51
CA LEU A 84 -1.67 -4.06 -10.59
C LEU A 84 -0.69 -3.77 -11.73
N MET A 85 -1.14 -3.02 -12.73
CA MET A 85 -0.30 -2.56 -13.85
C MET A 85 -0.14 -1.05 -13.79
N ARG A 86 1.11 -0.58 -13.79
CA ARG A 86 1.45 0.84 -13.89
C ARG A 86 1.63 1.22 -15.34
N TYR A 87 0.86 2.21 -15.77
CA TYR A 87 1.00 2.83 -17.09
C TYR A 87 1.58 4.22 -16.91
N GLU A 88 2.43 4.62 -17.85
CA GLU A 88 2.86 6.02 -17.95
C GLU A 88 1.63 6.87 -18.25
N ALA A 89 1.39 7.89 -17.43
CA ALA A 89 0.30 8.81 -17.70
C ALA A 89 0.61 9.57 -19.00
N PRO A 90 -0.35 9.70 -19.94
CA PRO A 90 -0.14 10.55 -21.10
C PRO A 90 0.08 11.99 -20.62
N PRO A 91 1.00 12.75 -21.24
CA PRO A 91 1.17 14.15 -20.95
C PRO A 91 -0.14 14.87 -21.32
N PHE A 92 -0.86 15.37 -20.31
CA PHE A 92 -2.09 16.17 -20.36
C PHE A 92 -3.43 15.39 -20.25
N ARG A 93 -4.09 15.54 -19.09
CA ARG A 93 -5.56 15.63 -19.04
C ARG A 93 -6.00 16.64 -17.98
N GLN A 94 -5.99 17.91 -18.37
CA GLN A 94 -6.76 18.95 -17.72
C GLN A 94 -8.15 18.98 -18.36
N ALA A 95 -9.17 18.48 -17.64
CA ALA A 95 -10.57 18.93 -17.70
C ALA A 95 -11.48 18.01 -16.88
N CYS A 96 -11.80 18.45 -15.67
CA CYS A 96 -13.17 18.53 -15.14
C CYS A 96 -13.13 19.47 -13.92
N SER A 97 -13.22 20.78 -14.20
CA SER A 97 -13.92 21.71 -13.31
C SER A 97 -15.41 21.37 -13.50
N GLU A 98 -16.20 21.17 -12.46
CA GLU A 98 -16.88 22.28 -11.79
C GLU A 98 -16.86 22.13 -10.26
N ARG A 99 -16.39 23.21 -9.62
CA ARG A 99 -16.22 23.46 -8.18
C ARG A 99 -14.85 23.08 -7.65
N GLY A 100 -14.10 24.16 -7.39
CA GLY A 100 -12.67 24.16 -7.15
C GLY A 100 -12.23 23.28 -5.99
N ARG A 101 -11.14 22.56 -6.25
CA ARG A 101 -10.11 22.30 -5.25
C ARG A 101 -8.77 22.40 -5.97
N THR A 102 -7.89 23.23 -5.45
CA THR A 102 -6.53 23.41 -5.93
C THR A 102 -5.74 22.11 -5.80
N ALA A 103 -4.75 21.99 -6.68
CA ALA A 103 -3.92 20.83 -6.96
C ALA A 103 -3.53 19.98 -5.75
N GLN A 104 -3.83 18.69 -5.83
CA GLN A 104 -2.96 17.63 -5.34
C GLN A 104 -3.29 16.34 -6.10
N GLY A 105 -2.28 15.80 -6.78
CA GLY A 105 -2.36 14.59 -7.58
C GLY A 105 -3.03 13.46 -6.81
N GLY A 106 -4.27 13.15 -7.21
CA GLY A 106 -5.06 12.08 -6.63
C GLY A 106 -4.53 10.73 -7.09
N ILE A 107 -3.55 10.20 -6.36
CA ILE A 107 -3.39 8.75 -6.28
C ILE A 107 -4.69 8.22 -5.69
N CYS A 108 -5.42 7.40 -6.44
CA CYS A 108 -6.44 6.52 -5.87
C CYS A 108 -5.72 5.57 -4.90
N ARG A 109 -5.72 5.92 -3.61
CA ARG A 109 -4.95 5.30 -2.51
C ARG A 109 -5.45 3.89 -2.11
N THR A 110 -5.92 3.08 -3.06
CA THR A 110 -6.39 1.71 -2.76
C THR A 110 -5.32 0.63 -3.06
N GLY A 111 -4.07 1.02 -3.38
CA GLY A 111 -2.98 0.10 -3.72
C GLY A 111 -1.66 0.32 -2.97
N SER A 112 -1.68 1.05 -1.85
CA SER A 112 -0.49 1.48 -1.08
C SER A 112 0.38 0.31 -0.57
N ALA A 113 -0.22 -0.81 -0.18
CA ALA A 113 0.53 -1.98 0.30
C ALA A 113 1.38 -2.64 -0.81
N LEU A 114 0.89 -2.67 -2.05
CA LEU A 114 1.64 -3.25 -3.18
C LEU A 114 2.72 -2.30 -3.70
N GLY A 115 2.47 -0.98 -3.62
CA GLY A 115 3.43 0.04 -4.06
C GLY A 115 4.70 0.06 -3.22
N LYS A 116 4.57 0.06 -1.89
CA LYS A 116 5.72 0.15 -0.98
C LYS A 116 6.62 -1.08 -1.03
N MET A 117 6.04 -2.28 -1.07
CA MET A 117 6.77 -3.54 -1.16
C MET A 117 7.55 -3.69 -2.48
N ALA A 118 7.02 -3.12 -3.57
CA ALA A 118 7.70 -3.13 -4.87
C ALA A 118 8.84 -2.10 -4.96
N GLU A 119 8.70 -0.96 -4.30
CA GLU A 119 9.70 0.12 -4.27
C GLU A 119 10.95 -0.28 -3.45
N GLU A 120 10.75 -0.97 -2.33
CA GLU A 120 11.82 -1.40 -1.43
C GLU A 120 12.71 -2.51 -2.03
N GLN A 121 12.13 -3.42 -2.83
CA GLN A 121 12.88 -4.47 -3.54
C GLN A 121 13.62 -3.95 -4.78
N CYS A 122 13.08 -2.95 -5.46
CA CYS A 122 13.74 -2.32 -6.61
C CYS A 122 15.04 -1.60 -6.16
N ASN A 123 14.99 -0.83 -5.07
CA ASN A 123 16.14 -0.10 -4.54
C ASN A 123 17.29 -1.01 -4.06
N HIS A 124 17.00 -2.26 -3.68
CA HIS A 124 18.03 -3.23 -3.31
C HIS A 124 18.80 -3.73 -4.54
N SER A 125 18.14 -3.84 -5.70
CA SER A 125 18.75 -4.31 -6.95
C SER A 125 19.64 -3.26 -7.65
N THR A 126 19.43 -1.96 -7.39
CA THR A 126 20.23 -0.86 -7.97
C THR A 126 21.54 -0.59 -7.22
N SER A 127 21.78 -1.22 -6.08
CA SER A 127 23.04 -1.07 -5.32
C SER A 127 24.17 -2.00 -5.78
N ALA A 128 23.91 -2.91 -6.73
CA ALA A 128 24.90 -3.80 -7.31
C ALA A 128 25.12 -3.50 -8.79
N SER A 129 25.99 -2.54 -9.10
CA SER A 129 26.67 -2.47 -10.41
C SER A 129 28.14 -2.14 -10.21
N PRO A 130 29.08 -2.90 -10.81
CA PRO A 130 30.51 -2.67 -10.62
C PRO A 130 30.95 -1.42 -11.36
N LYS A 131 31.80 -0.61 -10.71
CA LYS A 131 32.47 0.55 -11.30
C LYS A 131 33.17 0.14 -12.62
N ALA A 132 32.76 0.79 -13.72
CA ALA A 132 33.45 0.71 -14.99
C ALA A 132 34.91 1.18 -14.83
N SER A 133 35.84 0.33 -15.26
CA SER A 133 37.28 0.58 -15.28
C SER A 133 37.62 1.67 -16.30
N ALA A 134 38.24 2.76 -15.86
CA ALA A 134 38.69 3.85 -16.71
C ALA A 134 39.95 3.44 -17.50
N ARG A 135 39.87 3.53 -18.83
CA ARG A 135 41.01 3.52 -19.75
C ARG A 135 41.98 4.64 -19.37
N GLN A 136 43.23 4.31 -19.06
CA GLN A 136 44.35 5.24 -19.18
C GLN A 136 44.96 5.11 -20.59
N ALA A 137 44.93 6.22 -21.32
CA ALA A 137 45.75 6.44 -22.50
C ALA A 137 47.04 7.14 -22.03
N SER A 138 48.19 6.60 -22.40
CA SER A 138 49.48 7.30 -22.32
C SER A 138 50.29 7.03 -23.58
N SER A 139 50.41 8.08 -24.40
CA SER A 139 51.59 8.56 -25.13
C SER A 139 52.60 7.54 -25.67
N GLY A 140 52.70 7.52 -27.00
CA GLY A 140 53.92 7.28 -27.77
C GLY A 140 54.01 8.33 -28.87
#